data_AF-A0A0G0UVI0-F1
#
_entry.id   AF-A0A0G0UVI0-F1
#
_cell.length_a   1.000
_cell.length_b   1.000
_cell.length_c   1.000
_cell.angle_alpha   90.00
_cell.angle_beta   90.00
_cell.angle_gamma   90.00
#
_symmetry.space_group_name_H-M   'P 1'
#
loop_
_entity.id
_entity.type
_entity.pdbx_description
1 polymer ?
#
loop_
_entity_poly.entity_id
_entity_poly.type
_entity_poly.pdbx_seq_one_letter_code
_entity_poly.pdbx_strand_id
1 'polypeptide(L)'
;MNDDKTLNDQMAEDVKSVAVSATQQIDYLVKQMSADLDKLGDQIKEQRQMVTDAFKNDSRYQEMNEKIKDLNKQRQVIQKELSGNEAVQRAKKELDELNNQRKALMSKLSEYLKQYVEQFNSRTLKDLEGNLKEIITQYKLVRQRKME
;
A
#
# COMPACT_ATOMS: atom_id res chain seq x y z
N MET A 1 -17.28 -48.50 33.76
CA MET A 1 -17.63 -47.26 33.05
C MET A 1 -16.63 -46.19 33.45
N ASN A 2 -15.49 -46.05 32.76
CA ASN A 2 -14.54 -44.93 32.96
C ASN A 2 -13.52 -44.78 31.80
N ASP A 3 -13.86 -45.17 30.56
CA ASP A 3 -12.90 -45.15 29.43
C ASP A 3 -13.26 -44.15 28.31
N ASP A 4 -14.31 -43.34 28.48
CA ASP A 4 -14.81 -42.44 27.42
C ASP A 4 -14.34 -40.97 27.58
N LYS A 5 -13.73 -40.62 28.72
CA LYS A 5 -13.17 -39.27 28.93
C LYS A 5 -11.74 -39.11 28.39
N THR A 6 -10.95 -40.18 28.39
CA THR A 6 -9.53 -40.15 28.00
C THR A 6 -9.32 -40.00 26.50
N LEU A 7 -10.17 -40.61 25.67
CA LEU A 7 -10.04 -40.53 24.22
C LEU A 7 -10.34 -39.12 23.68
N ASN A 8 -11.37 -38.47 24.22
CA ASN A 8 -11.77 -37.12 23.81
C ASN A 8 -10.76 -36.05 24.24
N ASP A 9 -10.14 -36.22 25.42
CA ASP A 9 -9.09 -35.33 25.91
C ASP A 9 -7.79 -35.51 25.09
N GLN A 10 -7.43 -36.75 24.72
CA GLN A 10 -6.27 -37.05 23.87
C GLN A 10 -6.43 -36.46 22.45
N MET A 11 -7.62 -36.61 21.84
CA MET A 11 -7.91 -36.02 20.52
C MET A 11 -7.90 -34.49 20.56
N ALA A 12 -8.31 -33.87 21.67
CA ALA A 12 -8.25 -32.42 21.84
C ALA A 12 -6.80 -31.91 21.96
N GLU A 13 -5.92 -32.65 22.65
CA GLU A 13 -4.48 -32.31 22.74
C GLU A 13 -3.75 -32.47 21.40
N ASP A 14 -4.06 -33.51 20.63
CA ASP A 14 -3.46 -33.74 19.30
C ASP A 14 -3.91 -32.68 18.28
N VAL A 15 -5.20 -32.31 18.27
CA VAL A 15 -5.70 -31.21 17.42
C VAL A 15 -5.04 -29.88 17.80
N LYS A 16 -4.84 -29.63 19.10
CA LYS A 16 -4.18 -28.43 19.59
C LYS A 16 -2.70 -28.40 19.24
N SER A 17 -1.99 -29.52 19.33
CA SER A 17 -0.56 -29.61 18.98
C SER A 17 -0.32 -29.41 17.48
N VAL A 18 -1.18 -29.96 16.62
CA VAL A 18 -1.14 -29.75 15.16
C VAL A 18 -1.44 -28.29 14.80
N ALA A 19 -2.45 -27.68 15.42
CA ALA A 19 -2.78 -26.27 15.22
C ALA A 19 -1.66 -25.32 15.69
N VAL A 20 -0.98 -25.65 16.80
CA VAL A 20 0.20 -24.91 17.28
C VAL A 20 1.36 -25.03 16.28
N SER A 21 1.62 -26.23 15.73
CA SER A 21 2.66 -26.47 14.73
C SER A 21 2.42 -25.68 13.43
N ALA A 22 1.20 -25.70 12.89
CA ALA A 22 0.84 -24.93 11.70
C ALA A 22 0.95 -23.41 11.93
N THR A 23 0.57 -22.92 13.11
CA THR A 23 0.67 -21.49 13.46
C THR A 23 2.12 -21.04 13.56
N GLN A 24 2.99 -21.86 14.15
CA GLN A 24 4.43 -21.60 14.25
C GLN A 24 5.10 -21.57 12.86
N GLN A 25 4.68 -22.45 11.95
CA GLN A 25 5.19 -22.47 10.58
C GLN A 25 4.83 -21.18 9.84
N ILE A 26 3.58 -20.72 9.94
CA ILE A 26 3.14 -19.48 9.30
C ILE A 26 3.87 -18.27 9.89
N ASP A 27 4.02 -18.19 11.21
CA ASP A 27 4.77 -17.12 11.88
C ASP A 27 6.22 -17.05 11.39
N TYR A 28 6.89 -18.21 11.30
CA TYR A 28 8.24 -18.29 10.74
C TYR A 28 8.30 -17.79 9.29
N LEU A 29 7.38 -18.24 8.42
CA LEU A 29 7.33 -17.84 7.02
C LEU A 29 7.09 -16.33 6.87
N VAL A 30 6.16 -15.74 7.63
CA VAL A 30 5.88 -14.30 7.61
C VAL A 30 7.13 -13.50 8.00
N LYS A 31 7.82 -13.91 9.08
CA LYS A 31 9.04 -13.26 9.54
C LYS A 31 10.17 -13.37 8.50
N GLN A 32 10.34 -14.55 7.93
CA GLN A 32 11.35 -14.80 6.90
C GLN A 32 11.10 -13.95 5.66
N MET A 33 9.86 -13.94 5.14
CA MET A 33 9.50 -13.13 3.99
C MET A 33 9.65 -11.62 4.27
N SER A 34 9.30 -11.17 5.49
CA SER A 34 9.51 -9.78 5.89
C SER A 34 11.00 -9.41 5.89
N ALA A 35 11.87 -10.27 6.42
CA ALA A 35 13.31 -10.04 6.44
C ALA A 35 13.90 -10.05 5.03
N ASP A 36 13.44 -10.94 4.14
CA ASP A 36 13.89 -11.00 2.76
C ASP A 36 13.42 -9.77 1.95
N LEU A 37 12.21 -9.26 2.20
CA LEU A 37 11.74 -8.00 1.63
C LEU A 37 12.59 -6.80 2.07
N ASP A 38 13.01 -6.76 3.34
CA ASP A 38 13.88 -5.71 3.84
C ASP A 38 15.26 -5.75 3.14
N LYS A 39 15.87 -6.94 3.05
CA LYS A 39 17.14 -7.14 2.33
C LYS A 39 17.04 -6.74 0.86
N LEU A 40 15.99 -7.20 0.17
CA LEU A 40 15.76 -6.86 -1.23
C LEU A 40 15.55 -5.34 -1.40
N GLY A 41 14.85 -4.71 -0.45
CA GLY A 41 14.68 -3.27 -0.41
C GLY A 41 16.01 -2.51 -0.32
N ASP A 42 16.97 -2.99 0.47
CA ASP A 42 18.28 -2.37 0.58
C ASP A 42 19.15 -2.61 -0.67
N GLN A 43 19.13 -3.83 -1.24
CA GLN A 43 19.79 -4.11 -2.52
C GLN A 43 19.26 -3.23 -3.65
N ILE A 44 17.94 -3.02 -3.73
CA ILE A 44 17.34 -2.12 -4.71
C ILE A 44 17.84 -0.69 -4.53
N LYS A 45 17.97 -0.20 -3.30
CA LYS A 45 18.51 1.15 -3.05
C LYS A 45 19.96 1.27 -3.52
N GLU A 46 20.79 0.29 -3.23
CA GLU A 46 22.19 0.27 -3.66
C GLU A 46 22.30 0.28 -5.18
N GLN A 47 21.56 -0.59 -5.87
CA GLN A 47 21.53 -0.64 -7.33
C GLN A 47 21.03 0.67 -7.95
N ARG A 48 19.97 1.27 -7.37
CA ARG A 48 19.49 2.60 -7.80
C ARG A 48 20.56 3.67 -7.63
N GLN A 49 21.32 3.62 -6.53
CA GLN A 49 22.40 4.57 -6.28
C GLN A 49 23.51 4.42 -7.32
N MET A 50 23.98 3.20 -7.58
CA MET A 50 24.99 2.93 -8.61
C MET A 50 24.57 3.41 -10.00
N VAL A 51 23.32 3.12 -10.41
CA VAL A 51 22.77 3.61 -11.68
C VAL A 51 22.73 5.13 -11.71
N THR A 52 22.29 5.76 -10.61
CA THR A 52 22.23 7.22 -10.49
C THR A 52 23.63 7.85 -10.61
N ASP A 53 24.63 7.24 -9.97
CA ASP A 53 26.01 7.73 -9.99
C ASP A 53 26.65 7.54 -11.37
N ALA A 54 26.36 6.44 -12.06
CA ALA A 54 26.79 6.24 -13.44
C ALA A 54 26.29 7.36 -14.36
N PHE A 55 25.02 7.75 -14.24
CA PHE A 55 24.49 8.88 -15.00
C PHE A 55 25.12 10.21 -14.57
N LYS A 56 25.24 10.47 -13.26
CA LYS A 56 25.83 11.72 -12.75
C LYS A 56 27.28 11.90 -13.21
N ASN A 57 28.03 10.83 -13.40
CA ASN A 57 29.43 10.89 -13.82
C ASN A 57 29.63 11.02 -15.34
N ASP A 58 28.58 10.83 -16.15
CA ASP A 58 28.64 11.02 -17.61
C ASP A 58 28.53 12.52 -17.96
N SER A 59 29.52 13.06 -18.65
CA SER A 59 29.58 14.48 -19.01
C SER A 59 28.44 14.93 -19.92
N ARG A 60 27.98 14.08 -20.85
CA ARG A 60 26.85 14.39 -21.75
C ARG A 60 25.56 14.50 -20.95
N TYR A 61 25.39 13.64 -19.95
CA TYR A 61 24.25 13.69 -19.04
C TYR A 61 24.25 14.96 -18.19
N GLN A 62 25.42 15.37 -17.66
CA GLN A 62 25.56 16.63 -16.92
C GLN A 62 25.22 17.85 -17.79
N GLU A 63 25.77 17.93 -19.01
CA GLU A 63 25.48 19.03 -19.94
C GLU A 63 23.98 19.13 -20.29
N MET A 64 23.33 17.99 -20.52
CA MET A 64 21.89 17.96 -20.77
C MET A 64 21.09 18.42 -19.54
N ASN A 65 21.51 18.05 -18.33
CA ASN A 65 20.87 18.51 -17.10
C ASN A 65 20.96 20.02 -16.91
N GLU A 66 22.06 20.66 -17.27
CA GLU A 66 22.16 22.13 -17.24
C GLU A 66 21.18 22.78 -18.22
N LYS A 67 21.08 22.26 -19.44
CA LYS A 67 20.07 22.73 -20.42
C LYS A 67 18.64 22.55 -19.90
N ILE A 68 18.35 21.39 -19.29
CA ILE A 68 17.04 21.11 -18.68
C ILE A 68 16.76 22.05 -17.51
N LYS A 69 17.75 22.39 -16.68
CA LYS A 69 17.59 23.36 -15.59
C LYS A 69 17.16 24.71 -16.12
N ASP A 70 17.79 25.21 -17.17
CA ASP A 70 17.44 26.50 -17.76
C ASP A 70 16.05 26.49 -18.41
N LEU A 71 15.70 25.42 -19.13
CA LEU A 71 14.34 25.22 -19.65
C LEU A 71 13.31 25.14 -18.52
N ASN A 72 13.63 24.48 -17.40
CA ASN A 72 12.75 24.42 -16.24
C ASN A 72 12.56 25.77 -15.58
N LYS A 73 13.59 26.63 -15.49
CA LYS A 73 13.44 28.02 -15.01
C LYS A 73 12.47 28.80 -15.91
N GLN A 74 12.65 28.71 -17.23
CA GLN A 74 11.74 29.37 -18.18
C GLN A 74 10.31 28.84 -18.04
N ARG A 75 10.13 27.52 -17.95
CA ARG A 75 8.83 26.89 -17.70
C ARG A 75 8.20 27.37 -16.40
N GLN A 76 8.97 27.51 -15.32
CA GLN A 76 8.47 27.99 -14.03
C GLN A 76 7.98 29.43 -14.10
N VAL A 77 8.67 30.31 -14.83
CA VAL A 77 8.22 31.69 -15.07
C VAL A 77 6.86 31.69 -15.77
N ILE A 78 6.73 30.95 -16.87
CA ILE A 78 5.47 30.82 -17.61
C ILE A 78 4.37 30.23 -16.72
N GLN A 79 4.66 29.19 -15.93
CA GLN A 79 3.71 28.59 -15.01
C GLN A 79 3.25 29.57 -13.92
N LYS A 80 4.13 30.44 -13.44
CA LYS A 80 3.80 31.48 -12.46
C LYS A 80 2.86 32.52 -13.07
N GLU A 81 3.13 32.96 -14.28
CA GLU A 81 2.26 33.88 -15.03
C GLU A 81 0.88 33.27 -15.26
N LEU A 82 0.83 32.03 -15.77
CA LEU A 82 -0.43 31.31 -15.97
C LEU A 82 -1.19 31.05 -14.66
N SER A 83 -0.47 30.81 -13.56
CA SER A 83 -1.07 30.65 -12.24
C SER A 83 -1.61 31.97 -11.67
N GLY A 84 -1.20 33.12 -12.21
CA GLY A 84 -1.80 34.41 -11.91
C GLY A 84 -3.18 34.61 -12.56
N ASN A 85 -3.52 33.81 -13.58
CA ASN A 85 -4.82 33.88 -14.24
C ASN A 85 -5.92 33.34 -13.31
N GLU A 86 -6.96 34.16 -13.09
CA GLU A 86 -8.09 33.82 -12.22
C GLU A 86 -8.83 32.54 -12.62
N ALA A 87 -8.92 32.23 -13.92
CA ALA A 87 -9.54 30.99 -14.41
C ALA A 87 -8.73 29.76 -13.97
N VAL A 88 -7.40 29.84 -14.04
CA VAL A 88 -6.48 28.77 -13.62
C VAL A 88 -6.53 28.58 -12.10
N GLN A 89 -6.58 29.67 -11.33
CA GLN A 89 -6.70 29.61 -9.88
C GLN A 89 -8.01 28.96 -9.44
N ARG A 90 -9.13 29.34 -10.07
CA ARG A 90 -10.44 28.71 -9.83
C ARG A 90 -10.42 27.21 -10.14
N ALA A 91 -9.89 26.83 -11.30
CA ALA A 91 -9.77 25.43 -11.68
C ALA A 91 -8.90 24.61 -10.71
N LYS A 92 -7.79 25.18 -10.21
CA LYS A 92 -6.95 24.53 -9.19
C LYS A 92 -7.72 24.31 -7.88
N LYS A 93 -8.44 25.33 -7.42
CA LYS A 93 -9.23 25.24 -6.20
C LYS A 93 -10.33 24.18 -6.32
N GLU A 94 -11.05 24.18 -7.43
CA GLU A 94 -12.08 23.17 -7.72
C GLU A 94 -11.49 21.76 -7.78
N LEU A 95 -10.32 21.60 -8.41
CA LEU A 95 -9.61 20.32 -8.45
C LEU A 95 -9.23 19.83 -7.05
N ASP A 96 -8.73 20.71 -6.18
CA ASP A 96 -8.39 20.37 -4.81
C ASP A 96 -9.64 19.98 -3.99
N GLU A 97 -10.74 20.72 -4.16
CA GLU A 97 -12.03 20.40 -3.54
C GLU A 97 -12.55 19.03 -4.00
N LEU A 98 -12.55 18.75 -5.31
CA LEU A 98 -12.95 17.46 -5.87
C LEU A 98 -12.07 16.31 -5.38
N ASN A 99 -10.75 16.52 -5.28
CA ASN A 99 -9.84 15.52 -4.74
C ASN A 99 -10.11 15.23 -3.26
N ASN A 100 -10.42 16.26 -2.47
CA ASN A 100 -10.76 16.10 -1.06
C ASN A 100 -12.10 15.39 -0.89
N GLN A 101 -13.11 15.75 -1.68
CA GLN A 101 -14.40 15.05 -1.71
C GLN A 101 -14.23 13.59 -2.10
N ARG A 102 -13.44 13.29 -3.15
CA ARG A 102 -13.15 11.91 -3.57
C ARG A 102 -12.51 11.10 -2.45
N LYS A 103 -11.51 11.66 -1.76
CA LYS A 103 -10.85 10.99 -0.61
C LYS A 103 -11.83 10.70 0.52
N ALA A 104 -12.68 11.67 0.88
CA ALA A 104 -13.69 11.50 1.93
C ALA A 104 -14.70 10.40 1.56
N LEU A 105 -15.20 10.41 0.32
CA LEU A 105 -16.11 9.37 -0.18
C LEU A 105 -15.47 7.99 -0.21
N MET A 106 -14.21 7.88 -0.63
CA MET A 106 -13.47 6.61 -0.60
C MET A 106 -13.32 6.07 0.83
N SER A 107 -12.98 6.94 1.79
CA SER A 107 -12.87 6.54 3.21
C SER A 107 -14.20 6.01 3.74
N LYS A 108 -15.27 6.77 3.53
CA LYS A 108 -16.62 6.40 3.94
C LYS A 108 -17.11 5.11 3.27
N LEU A 109 -16.78 4.93 1.98
CA LEU A 109 -17.08 3.70 1.25
C LEU A 109 -16.33 2.51 1.86
N SER A 110 -15.04 2.63 2.18
CA SER A 110 -14.28 1.56 2.84
C SER A 110 -14.89 1.16 4.19
N GLU A 111 -15.36 2.13 4.98
CA GLU A 111 -16.08 1.84 6.23
C GLU A 111 -17.38 1.05 5.98
N TYR A 112 -18.17 1.45 4.99
CA TYR A 112 -19.39 0.71 4.64
C TYR A 112 -19.12 -0.67 4.05
N LEU A 113 -18.09 -0.83 3.22
CA LEU A 113 -17.70 -2.13 2.69
C LEU A 113 -17.26 -3.08 3.81
N LYS A 114 -16.56 -2.57 4.83
CA LYS A 114 -16.22 -3.35 6.03
C LYS A 114 -17.49 -3.80 6.76
N GLN A 115 -18.41 -2.88 7.04
CA GLN A 115 -19.69 -3.21 7.69
C GLN A 115 -20.52 -4.20 6.87
N TYR A 116 -20.51 -4.07 5.53
CA TYR A 116 -21.20 -4.99 4.63
C TYR A 116 -20.66 -6.42 4.76
N VAL A 117 -19.34 -6.60 4.74
CA VAL A 117 -18.73 -7.92 4.94
C VAL A 117 -19.06 -8.47 6.33
N GLU A 118 -19.02 -7.63 7.37
CA GLU A 118 -19.34 -8.03 8.75
C GLU A 118 -20.81 -8.45 8.91
N GLN A 119 -21.75 -7.74 8.29
CA GLN A 119 -23.19 -7.97 8.42
C GLN A 119 -23.71 -9.10 7.53
N PHE A 120 -23.26 -9.17 6.28
CA PHE A 120 -23.80 -10.09 5.28
C PHE A 120 -22.91 -11.30 5.02
N ASN A 121 -21.69 -11.33 5.59
CA ASN A 121 -20.66 -12.34 5.32
C ASN A 121 -20.43 -12.58 3.82
N SER A 122 -20.65 -11.54 3.01
CA SER A 122 -20.48 -11.56 1.55
C SER A 122 -19.42 -10.55 1.14
N ARG A 123 -18.58 -10.97 0.20
CA ARG A 123 -17.59 -10.11 -0.46
C ARG A 123 -17.99 -9.72 -1.87
N THR A 124 -19.20 -10.03 -2.30
CA THR A 124 -19.69 -9.64 -3.63
C THR A 124 -20.91 -8.75 -3.50
N LEU A 125 -20.95 -7.70 -4.31
CA LEU A 125 -22.06 -6.75 -4.36
C LEU A 125 -22.38 -6.40 -5.81
N LYS A 126 -23.64 -6.13 -6.08
CA LYS A 126 -24.10 -5.62 -7.37
C LYS A 126 -24.16 -4.10 -7.28
N ASP A 127 -23.55 -3.39 -8.22
CA ASP A 127 -23.66 -1.93 -8.27
C ASP A 127 -25.01 -1.47 -8.86
N LEU A 128 -25.24 -0.15 -8.89
CA LEU A 128 -26.49 0.44 -9.38
C LEU A 128 -26.75 0.15 -10.87
N GLU A 129 -25.70 -0.13 -11.65
CA GLU A 129 -25.78 -0.47 -13.07
C GLU A 129 -26.01 -1.96 -13.29
N GLY A 130 -25.90 -2.75 -12.21
CA GLY A 130 -26.12 -4.17 -12.22
C GLY A 130 -24.87 -5.01 -12.41
N ASN A 131 -23.68 -4.42 -12.36
CA ASN A 131 -22.42 -5.13 -12.46
C ASN A 131 -22.03 -5.74 -11.10
N LEU A 132 -21.57 -6.99 -11.12
CA LEU A 132 -21.06 -7.65 -9.92
C LEU A 132 -19.63 -7.19 -9.64
N LYS A 133 -19.37 -6.78 -8.40
CA LYS A 133 -18.07 -6.33 -7.89
C LYS A 133 -17.66 -7.14 -6.67
N GLU A 134 -16.36 -7.29 -6.47
CA GLU A 134 -15.77 -7.98 -5.32
C GLU A 134 -15.11 -6.98 -4.35
N ILE A 135 -15.30 -7.23 -3.06
CA ILE A 135 -14.68 -6.52 -1.95
C ILE A 135 -13.34 -7.19 -1.63
N ILE A 136 -12.24 -6.52 -1.99
CA ILE A 136 -10.88 -7.00 -1.74
C ILE A 136 -10.35 -6.44 -0.42
N THR A 137 -9.92 -7.33 0.48
CA THR A 137 -9.20 -6.94 1.71
C THR A 137 -7.71 -7.17 1.52
N GLN A 138 -6.91 -6.13 1.74
CA GLN A 138 -5.45 -6.23 1.68
C GLN A 138 -4.86 -6.16 3.09
N TYR A 139 -4.10 -7.19 3.47
CA TYR A 139 -3.26 -7.16 4.67
C TYR A 139 -1.89 -6.57 4.30
N LYS A 140 -1.39 -5.65 5.13
CA LYS A 140 -0.06 -5.03 4.95
C LYS A 140 0.64 -4.97 6.30
N LEU A 141 1.92 -5.31 6.30
CA LEU A 141 2.80 -5.02 7.43
C LEU A 141 3.30 -3.58 7.30
N VAL A 142 3.13 -2.80 8.37
CA VAL A 142 3.62 -1.42 8.45
C VAL A 142 4.58 -1.34 9.63
N ARG A 143 5.77 -0.77 9.40
CA ARG A 143 6.73 -0.53 10.49
C ARG A 143 6.12 0.42 11.51
N GLN A 144 6.00 -0.01 12.76
CA GLN A 144 5.69 0.87 13.89
C GLN A 144 6.98 1.43 14.49
N ARG A 145 6.89 2.55 15.22
CA ARG A 145 8.04 3.10 15.96
C ARG A 145 8.53 2.04 16.94
N LYS A 146 9.85 1.89 17.05
CA LYS A 146 10.46 1.05 18.08
C LYS A 146 10.00 1.62 19.44
N MET A 147 9.34 0.82 20.26
CA MET A 147 9.20 1.17 21.68
C MET A 147 10.60 1.07 22.28
N GLU A 148 11.07 2.13 22.94
CA GLU A 148 12.31 2.15 23.72
C GLU A 148 12.17 1.33 25.01
#